data_AF-A0ABD4Q6B6-F1
#
_entry.id   AF-A0ABD4Q6B6-F1
#
_cell.length_a   1.000
_cell.length_b   1.000
_cell.length_c   1.000
_cell.angle_alpha   90.00
_cell.angle_beta   90.00
_cell.angle_gamma   90.00
#
_symmetry.space_group_name_H-M   'P 1'
#
loop_
_entity.id
_entity.type
_entity.pdbx_description
1 polymer ?
#
loop_
_entity_poly.entity_id
_entity_poly.type
_entity_poly.pdbx_seq_one_letter_code
_entity_poly.pdbx_strand_id
1 'polypeptide(L)' 'MRILVKGAGVAGLTAAHELMARGADVTVFDPRRDTSSTASWYAGGMLAPY' A
#
# COMPACT_ATOMS: atom_id res chain seq x y z
N MET A 1 -18.32 -0.92 5.44
CA MET A 1 -18.03 -0.01 4.30
C MET A 1 -17.11 -0.73 3.35
N ARG A 2 -17.32 -0.67 2.02
CA ARG A 2 -16.45 -1.33 1.02
C ARG A 2 -15.50 -0.32 0.38
N ILE A 3 -14.21 -0.61 0.34
CA ILE A 3 -13.18 0.31 -0.15
C ILE A 3 -12.23 -0.40 -1.11
N LEU A 4 -11.94 0.25 -2.24
CA LEU A 4 -10.90 -0.16 -3.17
C LEU A 4 -9.66 0.72 -2.97
N VAL A 5 -8.54 0.11 -2.59
CA VAL A 5 -7.22 0.74 -2.55
C VAL A 5 -6.49 0.41 -3.85
N LYS A 6 -6.12 1.45 -4.62
CA LYS A 6 -5.38 1.30 -5.87
C LYS A 6 -3.88 1.49 -5.63
N GLY A 7 -3.13 0.41 -5.71
CA GLY A 7 -1.68 0.35 -5.51
C GLY A 7 -1.29 -0.47 -4.28
N ALA A 8 -0.37 -1.41 -4.47
CA ALA A 8 0.19 -2.27 -3.43
C ALA A 8 1.60 -1.79 -2.98
N GLY A 9 1.89 -0.50 -3.13
CA GLY A 9 3.06 0.14 -2.52
C GLY A 9 2.85 0.40 -1.02
N VAL A 10 3.90 0.88 -0.33
CA VAL A 10 3.89 1.11 1.12
C VAL A 10 2.68 1.93 1.59
N ALA A 11 2.38 3.04 0.91
CA ALA A 11 1.26 3.90 1.27
C ALA A 11 -0.12 3.23 1.09
N GLY A 12 -0.27 2.42 0.04
CA GLY A 12 -1.52 1.69 -0.20
C GLY A 12 -1.74 0.59 0.84
N LEU A 13 -0.70 -0.18 1.15
CA LEU A 13 -0.77 -1.26 2.13
C LEU A 13 -0.98 -0.74 3.56
N THR A 14 -0.33 0.37 3.94
CA THR A 14 -0.55 0.97 5.27
C THR A 14 -1.96 1.57 5.38
N ALA A 15 -2.45 2.25 4.36
CA ALA A 15 -3.83 2.74 4.33
C ALA A 15 -4.84 1.57 4.40
N ALA A 16 -4.63 0.51 3.63
CA ALA A 16 -5.49 -0.68 3.66
C ALA A 16 -5.52 -1.31 5.06
N HIS A 17 -4.37 -1.44 5.71
CA HIS A 17 -4.26 -1.97 7.08
C HIS A 17 -5.11 -1.17 8.08
N GLU A 18 -4.96 0.16 8.08
CA GLU A 18 -5.73 1.04 8.98
C GLU A 18 -7.23 1.01 8.70
N LEU A 19 -7.63 0.92 7.43
CA LEU A 19 -9.03 0.82 7.03
C LEU A 19 -9.64 -0.52 7.48
N MET A 20 -8.91 -1.63 7.31
CA MET A 20 -9.33 -2.94 7.81
C MET A 20 -9.45 -2.97 9.34
N ALA A 21 -8.49 -2.36 10.05
CA ALA A 21 -8.53 -2.25 11.51
C ALA A 21 -9.77 -1.50 12.03
N ARG A 22 -10.36 -0.63 11.19
CA ARG A 22 -11.60 0.12 11.49
C ARG A 22 -12.87 -0.59 11.01
N GLY A 23 -12.78 -1.85 10.56
CA GLY A 23 -13.91 -2.68 10.13
C GLY A 23 -14.39 -2.42 8.70
N ALA A 24 -13.56 -1.81 7.85
CA ALA A 24 -13.86 -1.74 6.42
C ALA A 24 -13.55 -3.07 5.72
N ASP A 25 -14.36 -3.41 4.72
CA ASP A 25 -14.08 -4.46 3.74
C ASP A 25 -13.21 -3.85 2.64
N VAL A 26 -11.93 -4.20 2.62
CA VAL A 26 -10.92 -3.57 1.77
C VAL A 26 -10.43 -4.54 0.71
N THR A 27 -10.51 -4.10 -0.55
CA THR A 27 -9.83 -4.76 -1.67
C THR A 27 -8.65 -3.91 -2.10
N VAL A 28 -7.46 -4.52 -2.21
CA VAL A 28 -6.27 -3.89 -2.78
C VAL A 28 -6.10 -4.38 -4.21
N PHE A 29 -5.91 -3.45 -5.15
CA PHE A 29 -5.61 -3.77 -6.55
C PHE A 29 -4.35 -3.05 -6.99
N ASP A 30 -3.39 -3.82 -7.52
CA ASP A 30 -2.22 -3.29 -8.24
C ASP A 30 -2.16 -3.96 -9.62
N PRO A 31 -2.03 -3.20 -10.72
CA PRO A 31 -1.86 -3.79 -12.04
C PRO A 31 -0.51 -4.51 -12.23
N ARG A 32 0.48 -4.23 -11.37
CA ARG A 32 1.80 -4.88 -11.42
C ARG A 32 1.76 -6.24 -10.74
N ARG A 33 2.47 -7.20 -11.32
CA ARG A 33 2.58 -8.57 -10.78
C ARG A 33 3.63 -8.70 -9.68
N ASP A 34 4.58 -7.79 -9.62
CA ASP A 34 5.65 -7.76 -8.64
C ASP A 34 5.98 -6.31 -8.23
N THR A 35 6.82 -6.18 -7.20
CA THR A 35 7.21 -4.89 -6.62
C THR A 35 8.55 -4.37 -7.16
N SER A 36 9.27 -5.12 -7.99
CA SER A 36 10.69 -4.90 -8.32
C SER A 36 11.01 -3.56 -8.97
N SER A 37 10.02 -2.93 -9.61
CA SER A 37 10.14 -1.64 -10.28
C SER A 37 9.24 -0.56 -9.65
N THR A 38 8.94 -0.68 -8.36
CA THR A 38 8.10 0.29 -7.63
C THR A 38 8.94 1.25 -6.79
N ALA A 39 8.44 2.46 -6.56
CA ALA A 39 9.10 3.42 -5.68
C ALA A 39 9.36 2.85 -4.27
N SER A 40 8.41 2.05 -3.75
CA SER A 40 8.55 1.38 -2.46
C SER A 40 9.67 0.34 -2.42
N TRP A 41 9.98 -0.30 -3.56
CA TRP A 41 11.12 -1.22 -3.67
C TRP A 41 12.46 -0.48 -3.72
N TYR A 42 12.54 0.60 -4.51
CA TYR A 42 13.76 1.39 -4.62
C TYR A 42 14.10 2.21 -3.38
N ALA A 43 13.16 2.44 -2.46
CA ALA A 43 13.37 3.23 -1.26
C ALA A 43 14.46 2.67 -0.32
N GLY A 44 14.82 1.39 -0.43
CA GLY A 44 15.95 0.78 0.29
C GLY A 44 15.81 0.79 1.82
N GLY A 45 14.63 1.10 2.36
CA GLY A 45 14.36 1.15 3.80
C GLY A 45 14.89 2.39 4.53
N MET A 46 15.38 3.41 3.83
CA MET A 46 15.85 4.64 4.46
C MET A 46 14.66 5.47 4.97
N LEU A 47 14.66 5.81 6.26
CA LEU A 47 13.73 6.75 6.86
C LEU A 47 14.53 7.94 7.40
N ALA A 48 14.44 9.08 6.71
CA ALA A 48 15.08 10.31 7.12
C ALA A 48 14.04 11.43 7.21
N PRO A 49 14.04 12.25 8.28
CA PRO A 49 13.26 13.47 8.33
C PRO A 49 13.81 14.50 7.33
N TYR A 50 12.99 15.50 7.00
CA TYR A 50 13.35 16.62 6.13
C TYR A 50 14.28 17.62 6.83
#